data_AF-A0A6J1DEG8-F1
#
_entry.id   AF-A0A6J1DEG8-F1
#
_cell.length_a   1.000
_cell.length_b   1.000
_cell.length_c   1.000
_cell.angle_alpha   90.00
_cell.angle_beta   90.00
_cell.angle_gamma   90.00
#
_symmetry.space_group_name_H-M   'P 1'
#
loop_
_entity.id
_entity.type
_entity.pdbx_description
1 polymer ?
#
loop_
_entity_poly.entity_id
_entity_poly.type
_entity_poly.pdbx_seq_one_letter_code
_entity_poly.pdbx_strand_id
1 'polypeptide(L)'
;MNSLARNVSCFIRPSIHTTDSIHFLQNLHCQQQQWRGIRVKVLNGNLERALKFLQRKMQSSGIERLIKREQTHHIKNSEKRVLARKNLERKIRSQDLARKLKAILIKKVRGL
;
A
#
# COMPACT_ATOMS: atom_id res chain seq x y z
N MET A 1 0.69 13.73 -28.39
CA MET A 1 0.42 14.82 -27.42
C MET A 1 -0.10 14.15 -26.16
N ASN A 2 0.65 13.92 -25.09
CA ASN A 2 1.52 14.85 -24.36
C ASN A 2 2.71 14.11 -23.71
N SER A 3 3.93 14.56 -23.99
CA SER A 3 5.17 14.20 -23.29
C SER A 3 5.70 15.45 -22.60
N LEU A 4 5.40 15.61 -21.32
CA LEU A 4 5.85 16.71 -20.46
C LEU A 4 6.03 16.11 -19.06
N ALA A 5 7.14 16.19 -18.35
CA ALA A 5 8.43 16.79 -18.61
C ALA A 5 9.47 15.93 -17.87
N ARG A 6 10.58 15.61 -18.52
CA ARG A 6 11.75 15.08 -17.82
C ARG A 6 12.35 16.27 -17.08
N ASN A 7 12.35 16.20 -15.75
CA ASN A 7 13.00 17.21 -14.93
C ASN A 7 14.50 17.20 -15.25
N VAL A 8 14.91 18.25 -15.97
CA VAL A 8 16.28 18.69 -16.14
C VAL A 8 16.60 19.48 -14.89
N SER A 9 17.51 18.99 -14.06
CA SER A 9 18.10 19.83 -13.01
C SER A 9 19.61 19.64 -13.00
N CYS A 10 20.23 20.66 -13.60
CA CYS A 10 21.49 21.28 -13.20
C CYS A 10 22.78 20.48 -13.36
N PHE A 11 23.32 20.56 -14.58
CA PHE A 11 24.76 20.76 -14.75
C PHE A 11 25.14 22.12 -14.17
N ILE A 12 25.61 22.13 -12.93
CA ILE A 12 26.42 23.22 -12.39
C ILE A 12 27.63 22.53 -11.76
N ARG A 13 28.81 22.69 -12.36
CA ARG A 13 30.09 22.32 -11.75
C ARG A 13 30.43 23.39 -10.71
N PRO A 14 30.50 23.09 -9.40
CA PRO A 14 31.21 23.94 -8.46
C PRO A 14 32.69 23.57 -8.55
N SER A 15 33.47 24.54 -8.99
CA SER A 15 34.91 24.55 -8.80
C SER A 15 35.19 24.61 -7.29
N ILE A 16 35.88 23.58 -6.81
CA ILE A 16 36.82 23.50 -5.67
C ILE A 16 36.37 24.19 -4.36
N HIS A 17 36.33 23.37 -3.30
CA HIS A 17 36.09 23.71 -1.88
C HIS A 17 34.61 23.77 -1.43
N THR A 18 33.98 22.59 -1.21
CA THR A 18 32.85 22.33 -0.28
C THR A 18 32.35 20.88 -0.49
N THR A 19 33.21 19.88 -0.26
CA THR A 19 32.88 18.46 -0.47
C THR A 19 32.02 17.85 0.65
N ASP A 20 32.01 18.46 1.82
CA ASP A 20 31.48 17.79 3.02
C ASP A 20 29.98 18.04 3.22
N SER A 21 29.48 19.22 2.82
CA SER A 21 28.09 19.64 3.00
C SER A 21 27.13 18.94 2.02
N ILE A 22 27.58 18.67 0.78
CA ILE A 22 26.77 18.01 -0.25
C ILE A 22 26.63 16.51 0.05
N HIS A 23 27.68 15.88 0.57
CA HIS A 23 27.65 14.47 0.98
C HIS A 23 26.68 14.20 2.13
N PHE A 24 26.47 15.15 3.06
CA PHE A 24 25.55 14.99 4.18
C PHE A 24 24.07 15.00 3.75
N LEU A 25 23.69 15.94 2.88
CA LEU A 25 22.33 16.00 2.30
C LEU A 25 22.04 14.81 1.39
N GLN A 26 23.05 14.35 0.64
CA GLN A 26 22.91 13.16 -0.20
C GLN A 26 22.78 11.90 0.67
N ASN A 27 23.55 11.76 1.76
CA ASN A 27 23.39 10.64 2.71
C ASN A 27 22.02 10.62 3.40
N LEU A 28 21.46 11.78 3.78
CA LEU A 28 20.10 11.86 4.33
C LEU A 28 19.06 11.37 3.32
N HIS A 29 19.22 11.74 2.04
CA HIS A 29 18.32 11.32 0.97
C HIS A 29 18.48 9.82 0.63
N CYS A 30 19.70 9.28 0.64
CA CYS A 30 19.99 7.85 0.48
C CYS A 30 19.38 7.02 1.61
N GLN A 31 19.54 7.47 2.86
CA GLN A 31 18.96 6.82 4.04
C GLN A 31 17.43 6.87 4.00
N GLN A 32 16.82 7.97 3.57
CA GLN A 32 15.35 8.06 3.39
C GLN A 32 14.84 7.14 2.26
N GLN A 33 15.59 6.95 1.18
CA GLN A 33 15.20 6.02 0.11
C GLN A 33 15.32 4.54 0.53
N GLN A 34 16.22 4.21 1.46
CA GLN A 34 16.28 2.88 2.09
C GLN A 34 15.10 2.62 3.04
N TRP A 35 14.26 3.62 3.33
CA TRP A 35 13.07 3.48 4.18
C TRP A 35 11.81 3.08 3.41
N ARG A 36 11.96 2.48 2.22
CA ARG A 36 10.83 1.93 1.45
C ARG A 36 10.42 0.56 2.01
N GLY A 37 9.17 0.44 2.48
CA GLY A 37 8.56 -0.83 2.92
C GLY A 37 8.09 -0.85 4.38
N ILE A 38 7.41 -1.94 4.76
CA ILE A 38 6.92 -2.15 6.13
C ILE A 38 8.06 -2.78 6.94
N ARG A 39 8.60 -2.03 7.89
CA ARG A 39 9.66 -2.48 8.80
C ARG A 39 9.19 -2.34 10.25
N VAL A 40 9.60 -3.28 11.09
CA VAL A 40 9.22 -3.30 12.51
C VAL A 40 10.45 -3.65 13.33
N LYS A 41 10.76 -2.85 14.36
CA LYS A 41 11.78 -3.19 15.35
C LYS A 41 11.16 -4.14 16.37
N VAL A 42 11.87 -5.20 16.73
CA VAL A 42 11.46 -6.10 17.81
C VAL A 42 11.85 -5.44 19.13
N LEU A 43 10.86 -5.05 19.91
CA LEU A 43 11.06 -4.46 21.24
C LEU A 43 10.92 -5.54 22.32
N ASN A 44 11.74 -5.46 23.36
CA ASN A 44 11.67 -6.31 24.55
C ASN A 44 11.71 -7.82 24.25
N GLY A 45 12.44 -8.23 23.21
CA GLY A 45 12.52 -9.63 22.77
C GLY A 45 11.21 -10.24 22.26
N ASN A 46 10.12 -9.46 22.12
CA ASN A 46 8.82 -10.00 21.77
C ASN A 46 8.60 -10.04 20.24
N LEU A 47 9.11 -11.10 19.63
CA LEU A 47 9.01 -11.32 18.18
C LEU A 47 7.56 -11.48 17.72
N GLU A 48 6.72 -12.22 18.46
CA GLU A 48 5.33 -12.47 18.05
C GLU A 48 4.52 -11.18 17.91
N ARG A 49 4.68 -10.25 18.85
CA ARG A 49 4.02 -8.95 18.80
C ARG A 49 4.50 -8.15 17.59
N ALA A 50 5.80 -8.16 17.32
CA ALA A 50 6.37 -7.51 16.15
C ALA A 50 5.82 -8.11 14.84
N LEU A 51 5.74 -9.43 14.73
CA LEU A 51 5.17 -10.12 13.57
C LEU A 51 3.67 -9.83 13.39
N LYS A 52 2.87 -9.85 14.46
CA LYS A 52 1.45 -9.47 14.41
C LYS A 52 1.27 -8.02 13.94
N PHE A 53 2.14 -7.11 14.40
CA PHE A 53 2.10 -5.72 13.96
C PHE A 53 2.49 -5.58 12.48
N LEU A 54 3.54 -6.27 12.04
CA LEU A 54 3.98 -6.33 10.64
C LEU A 54 2.84 -6.85 9.75
N GLN A 55 2.22 -7.97 10.13
CA GLN A 55 1.09 -8.55 9.42
C GLN A 55 -0.06 -7.55 9.31
N ARG A 56 -0.52 -6.95 10.42
CA ARG A 56 -1.62 -5.96 10.38
C ARG A 56 -1.30 -4.80 9.43
N LYS A 57 -0.08 -4.26 9.49
CA LYS A 57 0.35 -3.19 8.58
C LYS A 57 0.33 -3.65 7.12
N MET A 58 0.81 -4.86 6.84
CA MET A 58 0.83 -5.49 5.51
C MET A 58 -0.59 -5.74 4.96
N GLN A 59 -1.53 -6.13 5.82
CA GLN A 59 -2.92 -6.35 5.44
C GLN A 59 -3.63 -5.02 5.15
N SER A 60 -3.42 -4.02 6.01
CA SER A 60 -4.04 -2.69 5.87
C SER A 60 -3.52 -1.91 4.65
N SER A 61 -2.25 -2.05 4.29
CA SER A 61 -1.69 -1.44 3.09
C SER A 61 -2.17 -2.12 1.81
N GLY A 62 -2.81 -3.29 1.91
CA GLY A 62 -3.29 -4.07 0.78
C GLY A 62 -2.20 -4.85 0.06
N ILE A 63 -0.93 -4.74 0.46
CA ILE A 63 0.18 -5.44 -0.20
C ILE A 63 0.04 -6.96 -0.10
N GLU A 64 -0.48 -7.50 1.01
CA GLU A 64 -0.78 -8.93 1.14
C GLU A 64 -1.71 -9.39 0.01
N ARG A 65 -2.73 -8.60 -0.32
CA ARG A 65 -3.70 -8.94 -1.38
C ARG A 65 -3.07 -8.86 -2.75
N LEU A 66 -2.12 -7.95 -2.97
CA LEU A 66 -1.38 -7.84 -4.23
C LEU A 66 -0.49 -9.06 -4.43
N ILE A 67 0.26 -9.46 -3.40
CA ILE A 67 1.12 -10.65 -3.43
C ILE A 67 0.28 -11.91 -3.64
N LYS A 68 -0.78 -12.11 -2.85
CA LYS A 68 -1.63 -13.32 -2.96
C LYS A 68 -2.42 -13.41 -4.27
N ARG A 69 -2.66 -12.29 -4.95
CA ARG A 69 -3.42 -12.22 -6.21
C ARG A 69 -2.50 -12.00 -7.41
N GLU A 70 -1.21 -12.27 -7.25
CA GLU A 70 -0.25 -12.22 -8.34
C GLU A 70 -0.76 -13.08 -9.51
N GLN A 71 -0.72 -12.51 -10.72
CA GLN A 71 -1.21 -13.20 -11.91
C GLN A 71 -0.12 -14.14 -12.41
N THR A 72 -0.37 -15.45 -12.33
CA THR A 72 0.55 -16.48 -12.84
C THR A 72 0.54 -16.58 -14.36
N HIS A 73 -0.55 -16.15 -15.00
CA HIS A 73 -0.75 -16.21 -16.45
C HIS A 73 -1.44 -14.94 -16.96
N HIS A 74 -1.36 -14.74 -18.27
CA HIS A 74 -1.99 -13.62 -18.93
C HIS A 74 -3.51 -13.77 -18.99
N ILE A 75 -4.21 -12.72 -18.57
CA ILE A 75 -5.67 -12.59 -18.70
C ILE A 75 -5.97 -11.52 -19.75
N LYS A 76 -6.80 -11.87 -20.74
CA LYS A 76 -7.21 -10.92 -21.80
C LYS A 76 -8.08 -9.79 -21.24
N ASN A 77 -8.15 -8.67 -21.96
CA ASN A 77 -8.88 -7.49 -21.50
C ASN A 77 -10.40 -7.72 -21.35
N SER A 78 -11.01 -8.56 -22.21
CA SER A 78 -12.41 -8.96 -22.08
C SER A 78 -12.68 -9.66 -20.74
N GLU A 79 -11.84 -10.60 -20.37
CA GLU A 79 -11.92 -11.36 -19.12
C GLU A 79 -11.67 -10.47 -17.89
N LYS A 80 -10.68 -9.56 -17.96
CA LYS A 80 -10.44 -8.56 -16.91
C LYS A 80 -11.70 -7.75 -16.60
N ARG A 81 -12.44 -7.32 -17.63
CA ARG A 81 -13.71 -6.57 -17.46
C ARG A 81 -14.78 -7.41 -16.76
N VAL A 82 -14.91 -8.68 -17.14
CA VAL A 82 -15.87 -9.61 -16.51
C VAL A 82 -15.51 -9.85 -15.04
N LEU A 83 -14.23 -10.07 -14.73
CA LEU A 83 -13.77 -10.26 -13.35
C LEU A 83 -14.00 -9.02 -12.49
N ALA A 84 -13.72 -7.82 -13.02
CA ALA A 84 -13.99 -6.56 -12.32
C ALA A 84 -15.48 -6.40 -11.99
N ARG A 85 -16.38 -6.67 -12.95
CA ARG A 85 -17.83 -6.64 -12.74
C ARG A 85 -18.28 -7.62 -11.65
N LYS A 86 -17.84 -8.88 -11.72
CA LYS A 86 -18.16 -9.91 -10.72
C LYS A 86 -17.64 -9.57 -9.32
N ASN A 87 -16.48 -8.91 -9.23
CA ASN A 87 -15.93 -8.44 -7.96
C ASN A 87 -16.76 -7.30 -7.36
N LEU A 88 -17.19 -6.35 -8.20
CA LEU A 88 -18.04 -5.23 -7.77
C LEU A 88 -19.38 -5.75 -7.25
N GLU A 89 -20.02 -6.65 -7.99
CA GLU A 89 -21.29 -7.26 -7.59
C GLU A 89 -21.18 -8.00 -6.25
N ARG A 90 -20.14 -8.81 -6.06
CA ARG A 90 -19.87 -9.48 -4.77
C ARG A 90 -19.72 -8.49 -3.62
N LYS A 91 -19.03 -7.36 -3.86
CA LYS A 91 -18.87 -6.31 -2.86
C LYS A 91 -20.21 -5.68 -2.49
N ILE A 92 -21.02 -5.32 -3.48
CA ILE A 92 -22.34 -4.72 -3.26
C ILE A 92 -23.25 -5.68 -2.49
N ARG A 93 -23.36 -6.94 -2.93
CA ARG A 93 -24.17 -7.98 -2.26
C ARG A 93 -23.76 -8.16 -0.80
N SER A 94 -22.46 -8.20 -0.51
CA SER A 94 -21.95 -8.31 0.87
C SER A 94 -22.28 -7.08 1.71
N GLN A 95 -22.18 -5.88 1.15
CA GLN A 95 -22.54 -4.65 1.84
C GLN A 95 -24.04 -4.58 2.15
N ASP A 96 -24.89 -4.94 1.19
CA ASP A 96 -26.35 -4.96 1.38
C ASP A 96 -26.77 -5.96 2.44
N LEU A 97 -26.18 -7.16 2.42
CA LEU A 97 -26.36 -8.16 3.46
C LEU A 97 -25.96 -7.58 4.83
N ALA A 98 -24.78 -6.98 4.95
CA ALA A 98 -24.30 -6.41 6.21
C ALA A 98 -25.24 -5.30 6.74
N ARG A 99 -25.78 -4.45 5.86
CA ARG A 99 -26.77 -3.43 6.22
C ARG A 99 -28.07 -4.06 6.73
N LYS A 100 -28.57 -5.09 6.06
CA LYS A 100 -29.77 -5.83 6.48
C LYS A 100 -29.59 -6.47 7.85
N LEU A 101 -28.46 -7.17 8.06
CA LEU A 101 -28.15 -7.77 9.36
C LEU A 101 -28.02 -6.72 10.46
N LYS A 102 -27.35 -5.58 10.19
CA LYS A 102 -27.26 -4.48 11.15
C LYS A 102 -28.65 -3.96 11.54
N ALA A 103 -29.55 -3.80 10.57
CA ALA A 103 -30.93 -3.37 10.83
C ALA A 103 -31.70 -4.38 11.69
N ILE A 104 -31.59 -5.68 11.39
CA ILE A 104 -32.21 -6.75 12.19
C ILE A 104 -31.67 -6.74 13.63
N LEU A 105 -30.35 -6.63 13.80
CA LEU A 105 -29.72 -6.57 15.12
C LEU A 105 -30.20 -5.36 15.93
N ILE A 106 -30.33 -4.19 15.29
CA ILE A 106 -30.84 -2.99 15.95
C ILE A 106 -32.30 -3.18 16.38
N LYS A 107 -33.17 -3.74 15.53
CA LYS A 107 -34.56 -4.03 15.87
C LYS A 107 -34.65 -4.99 17.07
N LYS A 108 -33.87 -6.08 17.02
CA LYS A 108 -33.78 -7.07 18.10
C LYS A 108 -33.34 -6.45 19.43
N VAL A 109 -32.33 -5.59 19.43
CA VAL A 109 -31.84 -4.92 20.66
C VAL A 109 -32.86 -3.92 21.21
N ARG A 110 -33.64 -3.27 20.33
CA ARG A 110 -34.68 -2.31 20.72
C ARG A 110 -36.01 -2.96 21.12
N GLY A 111 -36.15 -4.28 20.99
CA GLY A 111 -37.39 -4.99 21.30
C GLY A 111 -38.53 -4.76 20.30
N LEU A 112 -38.19 -4.42 19.05
CA LEU A 112 -39.11 -4.21 17.93
C LEU A 112 -39.05 -5.34 16.90
#